data_AF-A0A6M1RBW1-F1
#
_entry.id   AF-A0A6M1RBW1-F1
#
_cell.length_a   1.000
_cell.length_b   1.000
_cell.length_c   1.000
_cell.angle_alpha   90.00
_cell.angle_beta   90.00
_cell.angle_gamma   90.00
#
_symmetry.space_group_name_H-M   'P 1'
#
loop_
_entity.id
_entity.type
_entity.pdbx_description
1 polymer ?
#
loop_
_entity_poly.entity_id
_entity_poly.type
_entity_poly.pdbx_seq_one_letter_code
_entity_poly.pdbx_strand_id
1 'polypeptide(L)' 'MSYRAETEESYKGFTIYIDENSDGYRGGFEFCISNGTEILEQGLTADPESALSTAQKLIDERLVNTHSS' A
#
# COMPACT_ATOMS: atom_id res chain seq x y z
N MET A 1 -2.44 -17.80 2.36
CA MET A 1 -1.19 -17.24 2.90
C MET A 1 -1.58 -16.05 3.77
N SER A 2 -1.19 -16.02 5.05
CA SER A 2 -1.37 -14.85 5.92
C SER A 2 -0.12 -13.98 5.80
N TYR A 3 -0.19 -12.90 5.04
CA TYR A 3 0.82 -11.85 5.08
C TYR A 3 0.64 -11.13 6.41
N ARG A 4 1.58 -11.33 7.35
CA ARG A 4 1.59 -10.54 8.59
C ARG A 4 2.23 -9.19 8.27
N ALA A 5 1.47 -8.33 7.60
CA ALA A 5 1.87 -6.94 7.52
C ALA A 5 1.95 -6.38 8.94
N GLU A 6 3.02 -5.64 9.25
CA GLU A 6 3.14 -4.98 10.55
C GLU A 6 2.03 -3.97 10.77
N THR A 7 1.57 -3.33 9.69
CA THR A 7 0.45 -2.39 9.71
C THR A 7 -0.56 -2.74 8.62
N GLU A 8 -1.84 -2.79 9.01
CA GLU A 8 -2.99 -2.94 8.11
C GLU A 8 -3.95 -1.77 8.34
N GLU A 9 -4.22 -0.99 7.28
CA GLU A 9 -5.09 0.18 7.34
C GLU A 9 -6.16 0.13 6.24
N SER A 10 -7.42 0.43 6.60
CA SER A 10 -8.50 0.57 5.63
C SER A 10 -8.65 2.02 5.18
N TYR A 11 -8.61 2.28 3.87
CA TYR A 11 -8.73 3.62 3.29
C TYR A 11 -9.64 3.62 2.05
N LYS A 12 -10.73 4.39 2.09
CA LYS A 12 -11.69 4.58 0.97
C LYS A 12 -12.18 3.28 0.29
N GLY A 13 -12.33 2.20 1.07
CA GLY A 13 -12.77 0.89 0.56
C GLY A 13 -11.65 -0.02 0.07
N PHE A 14 -10.40 0.41 0.20
CA PHE A 14 -9.20 -0.39 -0.04
C PHE A 14 -8.53 -0.75 1.29
N THR A 15 -7.72 -1.80 1.28
CA THR A 15 -6.85 -2.18 2.39
C THR A 15 -5.40 -1.93 2.01
N ILE A 16 -4.69 -1.18 2.83
CA ILE A 16 -3.27 -0.90 2.72
C ILE A 16 -2.54 -1.79 3.71
N TYR A 17 -1.59 -2.56 3.21
CA TYR A 17 -0.68 -3.37 4.02
C TYR A 17 0.70 -2.71 3.96
N ILE A 18 1.34 -2.53 5.12
CA ILE A 18 2.71 -2.01 5.22
C ILE A 18 3.53 -3.00 6.06
N ASP A 19 4.68 -3.40 5.53
CA ASP A 19 5.60 -4.32 6.17
C ASP A 19 7.04 -3.80 6.07
N GLU A 20 7.88 -4.12 7.06
CA GLU A 20 9.29 -3.77 7.00
C GLU A 20 9.98 -4.67 5.97
N ASN A 21 10.61 -4.05 4.96
CA ASN A 21 11.37 -4.81 3.98
C ASN A 21 12.65 -5.33 4.63
N SER A 22 12.63 -6.61 4.98
CA SER A 22 13.73 -7.33 5.61
C SER A 22 14.87 -7.68 4.64
N ASP A 23 14.78 -7.28 3.36
CA ASP A 23 15.85 -7.49 2.40
C ASP A 23 17.04 -6.56 2.72
N GLY A 24 18.06 -7.16 3.35
CA GLY A 24 19.16 -6.51 4.10
C GLY A 24 20.14 -5.64 3.31
N TYR A 25 19.77 -5.20 2.10
CA TYR A 25 20.58 -4.33 1.25
C TYR A 25 20.16 -2.86 1.25
N ARG A 26 18.88 -2.54 1.49
CA ARG A 26 18.38 -1.15 1.40
C ARG A 26 17.52 -0.70 2.58
N GLY A 27 16.98 -1.65 3.37
CA GLY A 27 15.97 -1.33 4.38
C GLY A 27 14.72 -0.70 3.75
N GLY A 28 13.82 -0.21 4.59
CA GLY A 28 12.61 0.50 4.18
C GLY A 28 11.35 -0.30 4.40
N PHE A 29 10.25 0.19 3.85
CA PHE A 29 8.91 -0.34 4.08
C PHE A 29 8.26 -0.67 2.74
N GLU A 30 7.77 -1.89 2.61
CA GLU A 30 6.93 -2.31 1.51
C GLU A 30 5.49 -1.93 1.82
N PHE A 31 4.81 -1.31 0.87
CA PHE A 31 3.36 -1.11 0.93
C PHE A 31 2.67 -1.87 -0.19
N CYS A 32 1.44 -2.27 0.07
CA CYS A 32 0.61 -3.02 -0.85
C CYS A 32 -0.85 -2.59 -0.71
N ILE A 33 -1.52 -2.31 -1.83
CA ILE A 33 -2.91 -1.84 -1.88
C ILE A 33 -3.79 -2.97 -2.41
N SER A 34 -4.82 -3.33 -1.66
CA SER A 34 -5.79 -4.37 -1.98
C SER A 34 -7.20 -3.81 -2.09
N ASN A 35 -8.02 -4.35 -2.99
CA ASN A 35 -9.46 -4.10 -3.02
C ASN A 35 -10.28 -5.22 -2.32
N GLY A 36 -9.61 -6.09 -1.56
CA GLY A 36 -10.21 -7.25 -0.91
C GLY A 36 -10.29 -8.50 -1.79
N THR A 37 -10.05 -8.38 -3.09
CA THR A 37 -9.99 -9.54 -4.02
C THR A 37 -8.61 -9.77 -4.61
N GLU A 38 -7.88 -8.70 -4.89
CA GLU A 38 -6.55 -8.74 -5.49
C GLU A 38 -5.70 -7.56 -5.00
N ILE A 39 -4.39 -7.68 -5.21
CA ILE A 39 -3.45 -6.57 -5.03
C ILE A 39 -3.47 -5.71 -6.30
N LEU A 40 -3.74 -4.43 -6.13
CA LEU A 40 -3.81 -3.47 -7.21
C LEU A 40 -2.48 -2.79 -7.49
N GLU A 41 -1.71 -2.50 -6.45
CA GLU A 41 -0.46 -1.76 -6.53
C GLU A 41 0.43 -2.09 -5.33
N GLN A 42 1.74 -2.03 -5.52
CA GLN A 42 2.72 -2.26 -4.45
C GLN A 42 3.97 -1.41 -4.69
N GLY A 43 4.70 -1.08 -3.62
CA GLY A 43 5.90 -0.27 -3.73
C GLY A 43 6.77 -0.29 -2.47
N LEU A 44 7.95 0.33 -2.57
CA LEU A 44 8.91 0.45 -1.48
C LEU A 44 9.16 1.92 -1.15
N THR A 45 9.16 2.24 0.14
CA THR A 45 9.49 3.58 0.66
C THR A 45 10.56 3.50 1.74
N ALA A 46 11.12 4.65 2.11
CA ALA A 46 12.16 4.73 3.14
C ALA A 46 11.61 4.52 4.57
N ASP A 47 10.36 4.89 4.81
CA ASP A 47 9.71 4.91 6.12
C ASP A 47 8.20 4.58 5.97
N PRO A 48 7.50 4.20 7.07
CA PRO A 48 6.12 3.72 7.00
C PRO A 48 5.12 4.86 6.74
N GLU A 49 5.42 6.09 7.17
CA GLU A 49 4.56 7.25 6.92
C GLU A 49 4.54 7.58 5.42
N SER A 50 5.71 7.54 4.77
CA SER A 50 5.86 7.67 3.32
C SER A 50 5.14 6.54 2.58
N ALA A 51 5.18 5.31 3.09
CA ALA A 51 4.47 4.17 2.51
C ALA A 51 2.94 4.41 2.54
N LEU A 52 2.42 4.80 3.70
CA LEU A 52 1.00 5.09 3.87
C LEU A 52 0.54 6.26 3.00
N SER A 53 1.26 7.38 3.04
CA SER A 53 0.95 8.58 2.27
C SER A 53 0.95 8.31 0.76
N THR A 54 1.94 7.54 0.29
CA THR A 54 2.03 7.12 -1.12
C THR A 54 0.85 6.22 -1.51
N ALA A 55 0.52 5.23 -0.66
CA ALA A 55 -0.59 4.33 -0.90
C ALA A 55 -1.94 5.08 -0.97
N GLN A 56 -2.20 5.99 -0.03
CA GLN A 56 -3.40 6.83 -0.03
C GLN A 56 -3.49 7.71 -1.28
N LYS A 57 -2.37 8.30 -1.72
CA LYS A 57 -2.31 9.10 -2.94
C LYS A 57 -2.65 8.28 -4.19
N LEU A 58 -2.12 7.07 -4.30
CA LEU A 58 -2.40 6.17 -5.42
C LEU A 58 -3.87 5.74 -5.46
N ILE A 59 -4.49 5.50 -4.30
CA ILE A 59 -5.93 5.25 -4.20
C ILE A 59 -6.72 6.45 -4.71
N ASP A 60 -6.34 7.66 -4.31
CA ASP A 60 -7.03 8.89 -4.72
C ASP A 60 -6.95 9.12 -6.23
N GLU A 61 -5.76 8.96 -6.81
CA GLU A 61 -5.55 9.03 -8.26
C GLU A 61 -6.38 7.97 -9.00
N ARG A 62 -6.45 6.75 -8.45
CA ARG A 62 -7.25 5.68 -9.03
C ARG A 62 -8.74 6.01 -9.03
N LEU A 63 -9.27 6.53 -7.92
CA LEU A 63 -10.67 6.91 -7.80
C LEU A 63 -11.06 8.04 -8.77
N VAL A 64 -10.19 9.05 -8.93
CA VAL A 64 -10.39 10.12 -9.92
C VAL A 64 -10.45 9.56 -11.35
N ASN A 65 -9.55 8.63 -11.69
CA ASN A 65 -9.49 8.04 -13.02
C ASN A 65 -10.72 7.16 -13.34
N THR A 66 -11.30 6.46 -12.36
CA THR A 66 -12.54 5.69 -12.54
C THR A 66 -13.80 6.54 -12.76
N HIS A 67 -13.81 7.82 -12.37
CA HIS A 67 -14.95 8.71 -12.60
C HIS A 67 -14.97 9.37 -13.99
N SER A 68 -13.98 9.07 -14.83
CA SER A 68 -13.85 9.63 -16.19
C SER A 68 -14.30 8.68 -17.32
N SER A 69 -15.00 7.59 -16.99
CA SER A 69 -15.47 6.57 -17.96
C SER A 69 -16.99 6.46 -18.01
#